data_AF-A0A2J6TD76-F1
#
_entry.id   AF-A0A2J6TD76-F1
#
_cell.length_a   1.000
_cell.length_b   1.000
_cell.length_c   1.000
_cell.angle_alpha   90.00
_cell.angle_beta   90.00
_cell.angle_gamma   90.00
#
_symmetry.space_group_name_H-M   'P 1'
#
loop_
_entity.id
_entity.type
_entity.pdbx_description
1 polymer ?
#
loop_
_entity_poly.entity_id
_entity_poly.type
_entity_poly.pdbx_seq_one_letter_code
_entity_poly.pdbx_strand_id
1 'polypeptide(L)'
;MSHRIEQRYLRTDIPWPLLPKAFQDTALATKQPSPGLLWVNTLCILQDGPTDWHREAAAMASIYQNSHITITATTSENCNQGLYSSLNPEYVAKELGHQIYFRSSLPYPINDFSWQYSDFP
;
A
#
# COMPACT_ATOMS: atom_id res chain seq x y z
N MET A 1 -0.55 17.07 -27.97
CA MET A 1 -1.89 16.47 -27.83
C MET A 1 -1.81 15.35 -26.79
N SER A 2 -1.51 15.70 -25.54
CA SER A 2 -1.25 14.75 -24.44
C SER A 2 -2.29 14.99 -23.36
N HIS A 3 -3.47 14.42 -23.56
CA HIS A 3 -4.53 14.46 -22.57
C HIS A 3 -5.45 13.27 -22.78
N ARG A 4 -5.67 12.49 -21.71
CA ARG A 4 -6.68 11.41 -21.54
C ARG A 4 -6.26 9.97 -21.81
N ILE A 5 -5.45 9.39 -20.92
CA ILE A 5 -5.57 7.96 -20.60
C ILE A 5 -6.00 7.70 -19.12
N GLU A 6 -5.89 8.70 -18.24
CA GLU A 6 -5.97 8.53 -16.78
C GLU A 6 -7.37 8.37 -16.12
N GLN A 7 -8.49 8.16 -16.82
CA GLN A 7 -9.83 8.24 -16.17
C GLN A 7 -10.85 7.18 -16.62
N ARG A 8 -10.42 6.00 -17.06
CA ARG A 8 -11.34 5.15 -17.83
C ARG A 8 -12.32 4.31 -17.00
N TYR A 9 -12.05 3.97 -15.73
CA TYR A 9 -12.81 2.88 -15.08
C TYR A 9 -13.51 3.18 -13.74
N LEU A 10 -13.24 4.31 -13.07
CA LEU A 10 -14.09 4.82 -11.99
C LEU A 10 -14.68 6.16 -12.42
N ARG A 11 -15.89 6.12 -12.99
CA ARG A 11 -16.66 7.32 -13.38
C ARG A 11 -17.57 7.86 -12.28
N THR A 12 -17.54 7.22 -11.12
CA THR A 12 -18.46 7.49 -10.01
C THR A 12 -17.65 7.60 -8.74
N ASP A 13 -17.95 8.61 -7.92
CA ASP A 13 -17.36 8.74 -6.60
C ASP A 13 -17.74 7.52 -5.74
N ILE A 14 -16.73 6.88 -5.14
CA ILE A 14 -16.95 5.86 -4.13
C ILE A 14 -17.12 6.59 -2.79
N PRO A 15 -18.26 6.44 -2.08
CA PRO A 15 -18.43 7.01 -0.76
C PRO A 15 -17.31 6.59 0.19
N TRP A 16 -16.71 7.53 0.91
CA TRP A 16 -15.61 7.27 1.84
C TRP A 16 -15.84 6.08 2.79
N PRO A 17 -17.02 5.93 3.43
CA PRO A 17 -17.27 4.82 4.35
C PRO A 17 -17.29 3.44 3.68
N LEU A 18 -17.43 3.37 2.36
CA LEU A 18 -17.44 2.13 1.59
C LEU A 18 -16.05 1.71 1.12
N LEU A 19 -15.05 2.59 1.23
CA LEU A 19 -13.68 2.22 0.93
C LEU A 19 -13.14 1.29 2.02
N PRO A 20 -12.46 0.19 1.66
CA PRO A 20 -11.68 -0.60 2.61
C PRO A 20 -10.73 0.25 3.45
N LYS A 21 -10.53 -0.18 4.69
CA LYS A 21 -9.75 0.58 5.68
C LYS A 21 -8.32 0.88 5.21
N ALA A 22 -7.67 -0.05 4.52
CA ALA A 22 -6.33 0.15 3.97
C ALA A 22 -6.26 1.30 2.96
N PHE A 23 -7.31 1.50 2.16
CA PHE A 23 -7.35 2.58 1.17
C PHE A 23 -7.61 3.93 1.84
N GLN A 24 -8.49 3.95 2.85
CA GLN A 24 -8.69 5.13 3.68
C GLN A 24 -7.40 5.56 4.37
N ASP A 25 -6.70 4.62 5.01
CA ASP A 25 -5.45 4.87 5.71
C ASP A 25 -4.35 5.33 4.74
N THR A 26 -4.27 4.73 3.55
CA THR A 26 -3.35 5.14 2.48
C THR A 26 -3.62 6.57 2.02
N ALA A 27 -4.88 6.91 1.77
CA ALA A 27 -5.28 8.26 1.35
C ALA A 27 -5.02 9.31 2.44
N LEU A 28 -5.11 8.94 3.72
CA LEU A 28 -4.75 9.80 4.84
C LEU A 28 -3.23 9.94 5.02
N ALA A 29 -2.48 8.85 4.88
CA ALA A 29 -1.02 8.83 5.00
C ALA A 29 -0.33 9.62 3.88
N THR A 30 -0.93 9.65 2.69
CA THR A 30 -0.44 10.38 1.52
C THR A 30 -0.92 11.84 1.44
N LYS A 31 -1.73 12.29 2.40
CA LYS A 31 -2.37 13.62 2.41
C LYS A 31 -1.39 14.73 2.85
N GLN A 32 -0.40 15.04 2.02
CA GLN A 32 0.47 16.23 2.06
C GLN A 32 0.77 16.70 0.61
N PRO A 33 1.08 17.99 0.37
CA PRO A 33 0.26 19.01 -0.31
C PRO A 33 0.07 18.89 -1.84
N SER A 34 0.25 17.72 -2.46
CA SER A 34 -0.09 17.53 -3.87
C SER A 34 -1.35 16.67 -4.03
N PRO A 35 -2.16 16.88 -5.08
CA PRO A 35 -3.22 15.95 -5.44
C PRO A 35 -2.58 14.67 -5.97
N GLY A 36 -2.12 13.81 -5.05
CA GLY A 36 -1.55 12.52 -5.36
C GLY A 36 -2.63 11.61 -5.92
N LEU A 37 -2.45 11.16 -7.16
CA LEU A 37 -3.25 10.08 -7.73
C LEU A 37 -2.86 8.79 -6.99
N LEU A 38 -3.82 8.16 -6.32
CA LEU A 38 -3.64 6.87 -5.66
C LEU A 38 -4.03 5.76 -6.64
N TRP A 39 -3.07 4.92 -7.01
CA TRP A 39 -3.32 3.72 -7.80
C TRP A 39 -3.48 2.49 -6.90
N VAL A 40 -4.60 1.78 -7.05
CA VAL A 40 -4.88 0.52 -6.36
C VAL A 40 -5.39 -0.48 -7.39
N ASN A 41 -4.72 -1.62 -7.56
CA ASN A 41 -5.05 -2.59 -8.61
C ASN A 41 -6.53 -3.01 -8.62
N THR A 42 -7.15 -3.24 -7.45
CA THR A 42 -8.57 -3.63 -7.34
C THR A 42 -9.54 -2.52 -7.72
N LEU A 43 -9.11 -1.26 -7.74
CA LEU A 43 -9.92 -0.10 -8.13
C LEU A 43 -9.62 0.36 -9.56
N CYS A 44 -8.37 0.24 -10.00
CA CYS A 44 -7.89 0.79 -11.25
C CYS A 44 -7.93 -0.22 -12.41
N ILE A 45 -8.03 -1.52 -12.12
CA ILE A 45 -8.11 -2.59 -13.12
C ILE A 45 -9.52 -3.16 -13.15
N LEU A 46 -10.08 -3.33 -14.36
CA LEU A 46 -11.33 -4.03 -14.56
C LEU A 46 -11.14 -5.53 -14.31
N GLN A 47 -11.76 -6.05 -13.26
CA GLN A 47 -11.56 -7.44 -12.82
C GLN A 47 -12.30 -8.45 -13.72
N ASP A 48 -13.46 -8.08 -14.27
CA ASP A 48 -14.33 -8.98 -15.05
C ASP A 48 -13.94 -9.07 -16.55
N GLY A 49 -12.95 -8.29 -16.99
CA GLY A 49 -12.51 -8.21 -18.38
C GLY A 49 -11.13 -8.85 -18.55
N PRO A 50 -11.00 -10.13 -18.97
CA PRO A 50 -9.70 -10.80 -19.03
C PRO A 50 -8.71 -10.06 -19.94
N THR A 51 -9.14 -9.55 -21.09
CA THR A 51 -8.27 -8.78 -22.00
C THR A 51 -7.75 -7.49 -21.37
N ASP A 52 -8.60 -6.76 -20.63
CA ASP A 52 -8.21 -5.54 -19.93
C ASP A 52 -7.28 -5.87 -18.76
N TRP A 53 -7.62 -6.91 -17.97
CA TRP A 53 -6.78 -7.38 -16.88
C TRP A 53 -5.36 -7.68 -17.34
N HIS A 54 -5.18 -8.43 -18.43
CA HIS A 54 -3.84 -8.76 -18.95
C HIS A 54 -3.05 -7.51 -19.34
N ARG A 55 -3.71 -6.52 -19.95
CA ARG A 55 -3.07 -5.28 -20.36
C ARG A 55 -2.61 -4.47 -19.14
N GLU A 56 -3.50 -4.26 -18.16
CA GLU A 56 -3.17 -3.46 -16.98
C GLU A 56 -2.19 -4.19 -16.04
N ALA A 57 -2.32 -5.51 -15.90
CA ALA A 57 -1.39 -6.33 -15.13
C ALA A 57 0.03 -6.29 -15.73
N ALA A 58 0.15 -6.26 -17.06
CA ALA A 58 1.45 -6.09 -17.72
C ALA A 58 2.11 -4.73 -17.41
N ALA A 59 1.32 -3.70 -17.13
CA ALA A 59 1.82 -2.37 -16.75
C ALA A 59 2.15 -2.26 -15.23
N MET A 60 1.65 -3.17 -14.40
CA MET A 60 1.72 -3.09 -12.94
C MET A 60 3.15 -2.91 -12.41
N ALA A 61 4.13 -3.64 -12.95
CA ALA A 61 5.53 -3.51 -12.55
C ALA A 61 6.06 -2.08 -12.80
N SER A 62 5.73 -1.51 -13.96
CA SER A 62 6.09 -0.14 -14.30
C SER A 62 5.40 0.88 -13.41
N ILE A 63 4.13 0.66 -13.04
CA ILE A 63 3.38 1.56 -12.16
C ILE A 63 4.02 1.60 -10.76
N TYR A 64 4.30 0.44 -10.16
CA TYR A 64 4.99 0.38 -8.87
C TYR A 64 6.38 1.02 -8.94
N GLN A 65 7.17 0.68 -9.96
CA GLN A 65 8.53 1.20 -10.14
C GLN A 65 8.58 2.72 -10.30
N ASN A 66 7.59 3.33 -10.97
CA ASN A 66 7.55 4.77 -11.23
C ASN A 66 6.68 5.54 -10.22
N SER A 67 6.17 4.88 -9.18
CA SER A 67 5.44 5.55 -8.10
C SER A 67 6.37 6.41 -7.25
N HIS A 68 5.89 7.54 -6.74
CA HIS A 68 6.63 8.32 -5.75
C HIS A 68 6.80 7.56 -4.44
N ILE A 69 5.77 6.81 -4.04
CA ILE A 69 5.73 5.99 -2.83
C ILE A 69 4.92 4.74 -3.16
N THR A 70 5.45 3.56 -2.82
CA THR A 70 4.70 2.31 -2.77
C THR A 70 4.42 1.95 -1.30
N ILE A 71 3.15 1.77 -0.95
CA ILE A 71 2.71 1.37 0.39
C ILE A 71 2.24 -0.08 0.34
N THR A 72 2.71 -0.89 1.29
CA THR A 72 2.29 -2.29 1.45
C THR A 72 1.88 -2.56 2.91
N ALA A 73 0.76 -3.26 3.10
CA ALA A 73 0.23 -3.64 4.40
C ALA A 73 0.59 -5.11 4.70
N THR A 74 1.88 -5.37 4.95
CA THR A 74 2.42 -6.74 5.04
C THR A 74 1.93 -7.54 6.24
N THR A 75 1.31 -6.90 7.23
CA THR A 75 0.77 -7.55 8.44
C THR A 75 -0.74 -7.75 8.36
N SER A 76 -1.36 -7.46 7.21
CA SER A 76 -2.80 -7.49 7.03
C SER A 76 -3.20 -8.59 6.07
N GLU A 77 -4.13 -9.44 6.49
CA GLU A 77 -4.66 -10.56 5.67
C GLU A 77 -5.49 -10.04 4.48
N ASN A 78 -6.11 -8.87 4.62
CA ASN A 78 -6.91 -8.23 3.58
C ASN A 78 -7.04 -6.72 3.79
N CYS A 79 -7.58 -6.03 2.78
CA CYS A 79 -7.71 -4.57 2.74
C CYS A 79 -8.65 -3.95 3.80
N ASN A 80 -9.42 -4.75 4.55
CA ASN A 80 -10.31 -4.25 5.61
C ASN A 80 -9.61 -4.03 6.95
N GLN A 81 -8.39 -4.57 7.15
CA GLN A 81 -7.67 -4.46 8.42
C GLN A 81 -6.92 -3.12 8.59
N GLY A 82 -6.65 -2.40 7.50
CA GLY A 82 -5.96 -1.09 7.55
C GLY A 82 -4.46 -1.17 7.32
N LEU A 83 -3.77 -0.04 7.48
CA LEU A 83 -2.29 0.02 7.36
C LEU A 83 -1.57 -0.13 8.69
N TYR A 84 -2.25 0.08 9.80
CA TYR A 84 -1.63 0.19 11.11
C TYR A 84 -1.82 -1.10 11.91
N SER A 85 -0.71 -1.68 12.36
CA SER A 85 -0.70 -2.84 13.27
C SER A 85 -0.16 -2.45 14.65
N SER A 86 -0.70 -3.07 15.69
CA SER A 86 -0.10 -3.02 17.02
C SER A 86 1.17 -3.86 17.03
N LEU A 87 2.34 -3.21 17.03
CA LEU A 87 3.61 -3.91 17.28
C LEU A 87 3.72 -4.25 18.77
N ASN A 88 4.34 -5.39 19.07
CA ASN A 88 4.79 -5.65 20.44
C ASN A 88 5.64 -4.45 20.92
N PRO A 89 5.36 -3.86 22.10
CA PRO A 89 6.10 -2.72 22.63
C PRO A 89 7.62 -2.86 22.61
N GLU A 90 8.13 -4.09 22.66
CA GLU A 90 9.56 -4.39 22.53
C GLU A 90 10.16 -3.99 21.16
N TYR A 91 9.35 -4.06 20.10
CA TYR A 91 9.76 -3.77 18.71
C TYR A 91 9.35 -2.37 18.25
N VAL A 92 8.69 -1.59 19.10
CA VAL A 92 8.32 -0.21 18.77
C VAL A 92 9.58 0.65 18.77
N ALA A 93 9.78 1.41 17.69
CA ALA A 93 10.89 2.34 17.61
C ALA A 93 10.68 3.49 18.62
N LYS A 94 11.72 3.82 19.38
CA LYS A 94 11.74 4.92 20.35
C LYS A 94 12.40 6.14 19.71
N GLU A 95 11.82 7.31 19.91
CA GLU A 95 12.40 8.58 19.46
C GLU A 95 13.60 8.95 20.36
N LEU A 96 14.74 9.25 19.74
CA LEU A 96 15.96 9.73 20.40
C LEU A 96 16.14 11.26 20.26
N GLY A 97 15.10 11.95 19.76
CA GLY A 97 15.10 13.36 19.38
C GLY A 97 15.47 13.61 17.92
N HIS A 98 15.23 14.82 17.43
CA HIS A 98 15.55 15.24 16.04
C HIS A 98 14.96 14.33 14.95
N GLN A 99 13.78 13.73 15.17
CA GLN A 99 13.17 12.77 14.24
C GLN A 99 14.02 11.52 14.01
N ILE A 100 14.96 11.22 14.91
CA ILE A 100 15.75 9.99 14.89
C ILE A 100 15.02 8.95 15.73
N TYR A 101 14.71 7.82 15.11
CA TYR A 101 14.04 6.69 15.74
C TYR A 101 14.99 5.49 15.81
N PHE A 102 15.04 4.83 16.96
CA PHE A 102 15.86 3.64 17.18
C PHE A 102 14.98 2.46 17.63
N ARG A 103 15.26 1.27 17.11
CA ARG A 103 14.59 0.03 17.53
C ARG A 103 15.59 -0.85 18.27
N SER A 104 15.28 -1.19 19.52
CA SER A 104 16.16 -2.01 20.38
C SER A 104 16.21 -3.48 19.98
N SER A 105 15.09 -4.01 19.49
CA SER A 105 14.94 -5.40 19.05
C SER A 105 14.20 -5.42 17.73
N LEU A 106 14.61 -6.28 16.80
CA LEU A 106 13.82 -6.51 15.58
C LEU A 106 12.79 -7.61 15.85
N PRO A 107 11.59 -7.51 15.25
CA PRO A 107 10.60 -8.58 15.35
C PRO A 107 11.10 -9.91 14.77
N TYR A 108 12.17 -9.87 13.95
CA TYR A 108 12.77 -11.02 13.30
C TYR A 108 14.31 -10.93 13.42
N PRO A 109 15.01 -11.95 13.96
CA PRO A 109 16.48 -12.02 13.95
C PRO A 109 17.08 -11.89 12.55
N ILE A 110 17.93 -10.88 12.36
CA ILE A 110 18.63 -10.59 11.08
C ILE A 110 19.63 -11.68 10.69
N ASN A 111 20.12 -12.44 11.67
CA ASN A 111 21.16 -13.46 11.48
C ASN A 111 20.59 -14.88 11.36
N ASP A 112 19.28 -15.02 11.42
CA ASP A 112 18.62 -16.27 11.08
C ASP A 112 18.18 -16.15 9.61
N PHE A 113 18.70 -17.00 8.72
CA PHE A 113 18.27 -17.05 7.32
C PHE A 113 17.32 -18.23 7.06
N SER A 114 16.82 -18.88 8.12
CA SER A 114 15.89 -20.00 8.02
C SER A 114 14.44 -19.59 7.78
N TRP A 115 14.16 -18.29 7.67
CA TRP A 115 12.83 -17.76 7.39
C TRP A 115 12.22 -18.42 6.15
N GLN A 116 11.12 -19.12 6.36
CA GLN A 116 10.24 -19.58 5.31
C GLN A 116 9.16 -18.52 5.06
N TYR A 117 8.63 -18.50 3.84
CA TYR A 117 7.53 -17.59 3.50
C TYR A 117 6.31 -17.76 4.43
N SER A 118 6.14 -18.95 5.02
CA SER A 118 5.13 -19.26 6.04
C SER A 118 5.35 -18.61 7.40
N ASP A 119 6.53 -18.05 7.66
CA ASP A 119 6.86 -17.35 8.92
C ASP A 119 6.40 -15.89 8.90
N PHE A 120 5.90 -15.44 7.75
CA PHE A 120 5.29 -14.13 7.54
C PHE A 120 3.75 -14.30 7.53
N PRO A 121 2.99 -13.40 8.17
CA PRO A 121 1.53 -13.40 8.10
C PRO A 121 1.00 -13.19 6.67
#